data_AF-A0A9P6QVJ8-F1
#
_entry.id   AF-A0A9P6QVJ8-F1
#
_cell.length_a   1.000
_cell.length_b   1.000
_cell.length_c   1.000
_cell.angle_alpha   90.00
_cell.angle_beta   90.00
_cell.angle_gamma   90.00
#
_symmetry.space_group_name_H-M   'P 1'
#
loop_
_entity.id
_entity.type
_entity.pdbx_description
1 polymer ?
#
loop_
_entity_poly.entity_id
_entity_poly.type
_entity_poly.pdbx_seq_one_letter_code
_entity_poly.pdbx_strand_id
1 'polypeptide(L)'
;MVRFTLLATSALAIASLLTPTTFACESECRIYPVKFLVERYSTIIEHQLATLPTADRARAEAISYRAINSLSGRGGAIDEAIFSVFHKNCHDKPPRRSPDELCGSAKSIACFAPWGHRDGVFDMVHDAVVDVMRKEYRKENGMVQRAMVAGVKGACPGQCKTWEVPFQRLMLGWEQREHHNVYGARTPNCAMGRLSY
;
A
#
# COMPACT_ATOMS: atom_id res chain seq x y z
N MET A 1 52.22 -15.08 -44.09
CA MET A 1 51.68 -16.20 -43.29
C MET A 1 52.12 -15.95 -41.86
N VAL A 2 51.32 -15.79 -40.81
CA VAL A 2 49.96 -16.21 -40.46
C VAL A 2 49.31 -15.12 -39.58
N ARG A 3 47.97 -14.98 -39.69
CA ARG A 3 47.08 -14.07 -38.95
C ARG A 3 47.11 -14.30 -37.43
N PHE A 4 46.95 -13.23 -36.64
CA PHE A 4 46.32 -13.30 -35.33
C PHE A 4 45.23 -12.21 -35.19
N THR A 5 44.01 -12.63 -35.47
CA THR A 5 42.77 -12.01 -34.98
C THR A 5 42.48 -12.54 -33.58
N LEU A 6 42.17 -11.66 -32.62
CA LEU A 6 41.16 -11.90 -31.57
C LEU A 6 40.80 -10.57 -30.91
N LEU A 7 39.70 -10.00 -31.42
CA LEU A 7 38.83 -9.05 -30.75
C LEU A 7 37.90 -9.82 -29.80
N ALA A 8 37.37 -9.10 -28.79
CA ALA A 8 36.27 -9.46 -27.90
C ALA A 8 36.67 -10.43 -26.77
N THR A 9 36.29 -10.29 -25.51
CA THR A 9 35.16 -9.62 -24.86
C THR A 9 35.54 -9.37 -23.39
N SER A 10 35.41 -8.15 -22.88
CA SER A 10 35.43 -7.88 -21.42
C SER A 10 34.63 -6.62 -21.10
N ALA A 11 33.36 -6.59 -21.52
CA ALA A 11 32.44 -5.50 -21.19
C ALA A 11 31.06 -6.01 -20.75
N LEU A 12 30.99 -7.22 -20.17
CA LEU A 12 29.74 -7.78 -19.65
C LEU A 12 29.99 -8.52 -18.34
N ALA A 13 30.25 -7.80 -17.25
CA ALA A 13 30.17 -8.38 -15.90
C ALA A 13 30.02 -7.35 -14.76
N ILE A 14 29.53 -6.13 -15.01
CA ILE A 14 29.27 -5.15 -13.93
C ILE A 14 27.90 -4.48 -14.09
N ALA A 15 26.88 -5.26 -14.48
CA ALA A 15 25.49 -4.82 -14.44
C ALA A 15 24.63 -5.61 -13.42
N SER A 16 25.17 -6.71 -12.86
CA SER A 16 24.38 -7.68 -12.08
C SER A 16 24.41 -7.49 -10.57
N LEU A 17 25.13 -6.48 -10.05
CA LEU A 17 25.32 -6.27 -8.60
C LEU A 17 24.51 -5.10 -8.03
N LEU A 18 23.73 -4.40 -8.85
CA LEU A 18 22.93 -3.24 -8.44
C LEU A 18 21.42 -3.49 -8.44
N THR A 19 20.99 -4.68 -8.87
CA THR A 19 19.59 -5.05 -9.08
C THR A 19 18.86 -5.78 -7.92
N PRO A 20 19.46 -6.16 -6.77
CA PRO A 20 18.67 -6.74 -5.67
C PRO A 20 18.18 -5.75 -4.61
N THR A 21 18.88 -4.64 -4.37
CA THR A 21 18.58 -3.76 -3.21
C THR A 21 17.44 -2.77 -3.47
N THR A 22 17.33 -2.26 -4.70
CA THR A 22 16.27 -1.30 -5.08
C THR A 22 14.90 -1.97 -5.12
N PHE A 23 14.81 -3.16 -5.71
CA PHE A 23 13.59 -3.97 -5.72
C PHE A 23 13.15 -4.42 -4.33
N ALA A 24 14.10 -4.77 -3.43
CA ALA A 24 13.78 -5.13 -2.06
C ALA A 24 13.23 -3.92 -1.26
N CYS A 25 13.85 -2.75 -1.41
CA CYS A 25 13.41 -1.52 -0.77
C CYS A 25 12.01 -1.08 -1.25
N GLU A 26 11.75 -1.12 -2.57
CA GLU A 26 10.43 -0.78 -3.14
C GLU A 26 9.35 -1.76 -2.68
N SER A 27 9.66 -3.06 -2.62
CA SER A 27 8.72 -4.09 -2.20
C SER A 27 8.27 -3.91 -0.75
N GLU A 28 9.22 -3.61 0.14
CA GLU A 28 8.93 -3.48 1.57
C GLU A 28 8.30 -2.13 1.95
N CYS A 29 8.78 -1.03 1.35
CA CYS A 29 8.28 0.30 1.70
C CYS A 29 6.92 0.62 1.06
N ARG A 30 6.63 0.07 -0.14
CA ARG A 30 5.45 0.46 -0.94
C ARG A 30 4.53 -0.71 -1.22
N ILE A 31 5.05 -1.83 -1.72
CA ILE A 31 4.19 -2.93 -2.18
C ILE A 31 3.51 -3.66 -1.01
N TYR A 32 4.24 -3.96 0.08
CA TYR A 32 3.69 -4.68 1.23
C TYR A 32 2.56 -3.97 1.98
N PRO A 33 2.66 -2.67 2.34
CA PRO A 33 1.53 -1.97 2.96
C PRO A 33 0.31 -1.91 2.04
N VAL A 34 0.49 -1.70 0.74
CA VAL A 34 -0.61 -1.72 -0.25
C VAL A 34 -1.24 -3.10 -0.32
N LYS A 35 -0.44 -4.16 -0.48
CA LYS A 35 -0.91 -5.55 -0.53
C LYS A 35 -1.70 -5.92 0.73
N PHE A 36 -1.19 -5.57 1.91
CA PHE A 36 -1.87 -5.80 3.17
C PHE A 36 -3.28 -5.18 3.18
N LEU A 37 -3.42 -3.92 2.74
CA LEU A 37 -4.71 -3.25 2.72
C LEU A 37 -5.64 -3.81 1.64
N VAL A 38 -5.11 -4.12 0.45
CA VAL A 38 -5.88 -4.78 -0.61
C VAL A 38 -6.47 -6.09 -0.11
N GLU A 39 -5.68 -6.95 0.54
CA GLU A 39 -6.17 -8.22 1.08
C GLU A 39 -7.30 -8.02 2.11
N ARG A 40 -7.15 -7.03 2.99
CA ARG A 40 -8.19 -6.69 3.98
C ARG A 40 -9.49 -6.21 3.33
N TYR A 41 -9.40 -5.34 2.34
CA TYR A 41 -10.57 -4.87 1.61
C TYR A 41 -11.17 -5.96 0.72
N SER A 42 -10.38 -6.86 0.14
CA SER A 42 -10.88 -8.03 -0.59
C SER A 42 -11.75 -8.90 0.30
N THR A 43 -11.34 -9.17 1.54
CA THR A 43 -12.18 -9.91 2.51
C THR A 43 -13.51 -9.21 2.79
N ILE A 44 -13.52 -7.88 2.93
CA ILE A 44 -14.76 -7.12 3.11
C ILE A 44 -15.65 -7.24 1.86
N ILE A 45 -15.06 -7.08 0.67
CA ILE A 45 -15.76 -7.16 -0.62
C ILE A 45 -16.37 -8.56 -0.80
N GLU A 46 -15.62 -9.62 -0.53
CA GLU A 46 -16.09 -11.00 -0.57
C GLU A 46 -17.24 -11.25 0.41
N HIS A 47 -17.14 -10.72 1.62
CA HIS A 47 -18.24 -10.77 2.59
C HIS A 47 -19.49 -10.07 2.05
N GLN A 48 -19.36 -8.86 1.47
CA GLN A 48 -20.51 -8.16 0.88
C GLN A 48 -21.10 -8.93 -0.32
N LEU A 49 -20.27 -9.52 -1.18
CA LEU A 49 -20.73 -10.36 -2.28
C LEU A 49 -21.55 -11.56 -1.79
N ALA A 50 -21.17 -12.17 -0.67
CA ALA A 50 -21.89 -13.29 -0.09
C ALA A 50 -23.29 -12.92 0.44
N THR A 51 -23.56 -11.64 0.70
CA THR A 51 -24.90 -11.17 1.11
C THR A 51 -25.88 -11.01 -0.05
N LEU A 52 -25.40 -11.05 -1.30
CA LEU A 52 -26.24 -10.86 -2.48
C LEU A 52 -26.93 -12.17 -2.89
N PRO A 53 -28.14 -12.09 -3.47
CA PRO A 53 -28.76 -13.21 -4.17
C PRO A 53 -27.86 -13.73 -5.30
N THR A 54 -27.91 -15.04 -5.59
CA THR A 54 -27.01 -15.72 -6.54
C THR A 54 -26.90 -15.03 -7.91
N ALA A 55 -28.02 -14.55 -8.46
CA ALA A 55 -28.06 -13.89 -9.77
C ALA A 55 -27.32 -12.54 -9.78
N ASP A 56 -27.46 -11.76 -8.71
CA ASP A 56 -26.77 -10.47 -8.54
C ASP A 56 -25.30 -10.67 -8.14
N ARG A 57 -25.01 -11.71 -7.36
CA ARG A 57 -23.66 -12.06 -6.91
C ARG A 57 -22.70 -12.33 -8.07
N ALA A 58 -23.08 -13.16 -9.03
CA ALA A 58 -22.20 -13.51 -10.17
C ALA A 58 -21.81 -12.27 -11.00
N ARG A 59 -22.75 -11.34 -11.18
CA ARG A 59 -22.48 -10.05 -11.85
C ARG A 59 -21.57 -9.17 -11.00
N ALA A 60 -21.89 -9.04 -9.71
CA ALA A 60 -21.12 -8.22 -8.79
C ALA A 60 -19.68 -8.73 -8.61
N GLU A 61 -19.44 -10.04 -8.69
CA GLU A 61 -18.12 -10.66 -8.58
C GLU A 61 -17.17 -10.21 -9.70
N ALA A 62 -17.65 -10.18 -10.95
CA ALA A 62 -16.87 -9.66 -12.08
C ALA A 62 -16.49 -8.17 -11.91
N ILE A 63 -17.37 -7.38 -11.29
CA ILE A 63 -17.11 -5.96 -10.99
C ILE A 63 -16.09 -5.85 -9.85
N SER A 64 -16.21 -6.68 -8.81
CA SER A 64 -15.27 -6.73 -7.69
C SER A 64 -13.84 -7.00 -8.14
N TYR A 65 -13.62 -7.90 -9.11
CA TYR A 65 -12.27 -8.11 -9.66
C TYR A 65 -11.68 -6.85 -10.29
N ARG A 66 -12.48 -6.08 -11.03
CA ARG A 66 -12.02 -4.79 -11.60
C ARG A 66 -11.77 -3.75 -10.52
N ALA A 67 -12.62 -3.70 -9.50
CA ALA A 67 -12.43 -2.82 -8.36
C ALA A 67 -11.11 -3.15 -7.65
N ILE A 68 -10.87 -4.41 -7.29
CA ILE A 68 -9.63 -4.87 -6.64
C ILE A 68 -8.39 -4.53 -7.47
N ASN A 69 -8.44 -4.77 -8.79
CA ASN A 69 -7.33 -4.39 -9.68
C ASN A 69 -7.05 -2.88 -9.64
N SER A 70 -8.08 -2.04 -9.54
CA SER A 70 -7.95 -0.57 -9.44
C SER A 70 -7.46 -0.12 -8.06
N LEU A 71 -7.66 -0.91 -7.01
CA LEU A 71 -7.13 -0.65 -5.68
C LEU A 71 -5.64 -1.01 -5.56
N SER A 72 -5.21 -2.04 -6.28
CA SER A 72 -3.91 -2.67 -6.12
C SER A 72 -2.81 -2.09 -7.02
N GLY A 73 -1.56 -2.46 -6.72
CA GLY A 73 -0.40 -2.13 -7.54
C GLY A 73 0.11 -0.69 -7.37
N ARG A 74 1.24 -0.40 -8.03
CA ARG A 74 1.84 0.94 -8.04
C ARG A 74 0.98 1.88 -8.88
N GLY A 75 0.61 3.03 -8.31
CA GLY A 75 -0.36 3.95 -8.91
C GLY A 75 -1.82 3.48 -8.80
N GLY A 76 -2.08 2.40 -8.06
CA GLY A 76 -3.44 2.01 -7.68
C GLY A 76 -4.01 2.95 -6.62
N ALA A 77 -5.32 2.95 -6.43
CA ALA A 77 -5.99 3.92 -5.54
C ALA A 77 -5.47 3.86 -4.09
N ILE A 78 -5.15 2.68 -3.56
CA ILE A 78 -4.61 2.53 -2.21
C ILE A 78 -3.17 3.05 -2.14
N ASP A 79 -2.36 2.75 -3.14
CA ASP A 79 -0.98 3.21 -3.24
C ASP A 79 -0.91 4.73 -3.36
N GLU A 80 -1.73 5.34 -4.21
CA GLU A 80 -1.84 6.79 -4.31
C GLU A 80 -2.34 7.40 -3.00
N ALA A 81 -3.35 6.84 -2.35
CA ALA A 81 -3.86 7.36 -1.07
C ALA A 81 -2.78 7.35 0.03
N ILE A 82 -2.01 6.27 0.16
CA ILE A 82 -0.96 6.17 1.17
C ILE A 82 0.20 7.10 0.85
N PHE A 83 0.66 7.14 -0.40
CA PHE A 83 1.94 7.76 -0.70
C PHE A 83 1.82 9.21 -1.17
N SER A 84 0.72 9.62 -1.83
CA SER A 84 0.55 10.98 -2.40
C SER A 84 0.73 12.11 -1.38
N VAL A 85 0.20 11.94 -0.18
CA VAL A 85 0.31 12.93 0.92
C VAL A 85 1.68 12.90 1.59
N PHE A 86 2.35 11.75 1.55
CA PHE A 86 3.66 11.52 2.17
C PHE A 86 4.76 11.47 1.11
N HIS A 87 4.71 12.35 0.11
CA HIS A 87 5.66 12.29 -1.01
C HIS A 87 7.08 12.74 -0.64
N LYS A 88 8.01 11.77 -0.64
CA LYS A 88 9.29 11.79 -1.37
C LYS A 88 9.49 10.42 -2.03
N ASN A 89 10.14 10.37 -3.20
CA ASN A 89 10.36 9.14 -3.96
C ASN A 89 11.42 8.28 -3.28
N CYS A 90 11.15 7.00 -3.00
CA CYS A 90 12.16 6.06 -2.54
C CYS A 90 13.28 5.97 -3.59
N HIS A 91 14.32 6.78 -3.42
CA HIS A 91 15.40 6.92 -4.39
C HIS A 91 16.32 5.69 -4.35
N ASP A 92 16.85 5.30 -5.51
CA ASP A 92 17.57 4.05 -5.69
C ASP A 92 18.94 3.92 -4.98
N LYS A 93 19.52 4.98 -4.37
CA LYS A 93 20.82 4.90 -3.62
C LYS A 93 21.05 6.01 -2.58
N PRO A 94 21.85 5.77 -1.51
CA PRO A 94 22.47 6.81 -0.68
C PRO A 94 23.71 7.46 -1.36
N PRO A 95 24.20 8.65 -0.94
CA PRO A 95 24.27 9.07 0.46
C PRO A 95 23.83 10.51 0.78
N ARG A 96 23.51 10.73 2.07
CA ARG A 96 23.49 12.01 2.83
C ARG A 96 22.14 12.61 3.22
N ARG A 97 21.01 12.16 2.69
CA ARG A 97 19.70 12.65 3.18
C ARG A 97 19.19 11.78 4.31
N SER A 98 18.67 12.41 5.36
CA SER A 98 18.16 11.70 6.53
C SER A 98 16.89 10.90 6.16
N PRO A 99 16.63 9.77 6.85
CA PRO A 99 15.55 8.83 6.48
C PRO A 99 14.15 9.44 6.37
N ASP A 100 13.90 10.54 7.06
CA ASP A 100 12.67 11.34 6.98
C ASP A 100 12.42 11.94 5.58
N GLU A 101 13.44 11.92 4.71
CA GLU A 101 13.43 12.52 3.39
C GLU A 101 13.38 11.55 2.21
N LEU A 102 13.32 10.22 2.38
CA LEU A 102 13.48 9.30 1.24
C LEU A 102 12.17 8.68 0.76
N CYS A 103 11.30 8.30 1.67
CA CYS A 103 9.88 8.08 1.41
C CYS A 103 9.22 8.99 2.46
N GLY A 104 8.15 9.75 2.23
CA GLY A 104 7.61 10.57 3.34
C GLY A 104 7.38 9.63 4.52
N SER A 105 8.14 9.86 5.61
CA SER A 105 8.78 8.76 6.34
C SER A 105 7.81 7.61 6.61
N ALA A 106 8.20 6.36 6.40
CA ALA A 106 7.32 5.24 6.73
C ALA A 106 6.91 5.30 8.21
N LYS A 107 7.73 5.92 9.06
CA LYS A 107 7.34 6.45 10.37
C LYS A 107 6.14 7.41 10.36
N SER A 108 6.17 8.49 9.56
CA SER A 108 5.04 9.43 9.39
C SER A 108 3.78 8.68 8.96
N ILE A 109 3.89 7.83 7.93
CA ILE A 109 2.75 7.02 7.45
C ILE A 109 2.21 6.13 8.58
N ALA A 110 3.08 5.46 9.34
CA ALA A 110 2.67 4.64 10.48
C ALA A 110 2.00 5.46 11.60
N CYS A 111 2.54 6.65 11.90
CA CYS A 111 2.05 7.49 13.00
C CYS A 111 0.81 8.31 12.65
N PHE A 112 0.53 8.54 11.36
CA PHE A 112 -0.75 9.07 10.86
C PHE A 112 -1.70 7.96 10.42
N ALA A 113 -1.40 6.70 10.72
CA ALA A 113 -2.32 5.61 10.42
C ALA A 113 -3.66 5.64 11.16
N PRO A 114 -3.82 6.06 12.44
CA PRO A 114 -5.04 5.75 13.20
C PRO A 114 -6.32 6.33 12.60
N TRP A 115 -7.44 5.61 12.78
CA TRP A 115 -8.78 6.02 12.32
C TRP A 115 -9.31 7.25 13.07
N GLY A 116 -10.11 8.08 12.37
CA GLY A 116 -10.76 9.25 12.95
C GLY A 116 -9.89 10.51 12.94
N HIS A 117 -8.89 10.56 12.07
CA HIS A 117 -8.03 11.71 11.87
C HIS A 117 -8.27 12.28 10.47
N ARG A 118 -8.47 13.60 10.35
CA ARG A 118 -8.81 14.26 9.07
C ARG A 118 -7.86 13.91 7.93
N ASP A 119 -6.58 13.74 8.26
CA ASP A 119 -5.50 13.38 7.32
C ASP A 119 -4.93 11.98 7.61
N GLY A 120 -5.72 11.10 8.24
CA GLY A 120 -5.30 9.76 8.64
C GLY A 120 -5.21 8.81 7.44
N VAL A 121 -4.17 7.97 7.40
CA VAL A 121 -3.94 7.03 6.27
C VAL A 121 -5.13 6.12 6.06
N PHE A 122 -5.72 5.58 7.13
CA PHE A 122 -6.87 4.70 6.99
C PHE A 122 -8.12 5.42 6.48
N ASP A 123 -8.38 6.66 6.93
CA ASP A 123 -9.52 7.44 6.44
C ASP A 123 -9.34 7.77 4.94
N MET A 124 -8.14 8.21 4.54
CA MET A 124 -7.81 8.48 3.13
C MET A 124 -7.92 7.23 2.24
N VAL A 125 -7.38 6.10 2.70
CA VAL A 125 -7.48 4.82 1.98
C VAL A 125 -8.95 4.38 1.89
N HIS A 126 -9.73 4.54 2.96
CA HIS A 126 -11.12 4.15 2.97
C HIS A 126 -11.95 4.95 1.97
N ASP A 127 -11.76 6.26 1.94
CA ASP A 127 -12.43 7.13 0.99
C ASP A 127 -12.07 6.76 -0.45
N ALA A 128 -10.78 6.53 -0.72
CA ALA A 128 -10.31 6.08 -2.03
C ALA A 128 -10.94 4.73 -2.44
N VAL A 129 -11.02 3.77 -1.52
CA VAL A 129 -11.67 2.48 -1.77
C VAL A 129 -13.16 2.68 -2.08
N VAL A 130 -13.87 3.45 -1.27
CA VAL A 130 -15.31 3.71 -1.46
C VAL A 130 -15.57 4.42 -2.79
N ASP A 131 -14.69 5.32 -3.21
CA ASP A 131 -14.81 6.00 -4.51
C ASP A 131 -14.58 5.08 -5.69
N VAL A 132 -13.63 4.15 -5.60
CA VAL A 132 -13.48 3.06 -6.60
C VAL A 132 -14.75 2.21 -6.66
N MET A 133 -15.30 1.81 -5.50
CA MET A 133 -16.55 1.04 -5.48
C MET A 133 -17.72 1.83 -6.09
N ARG A 134 -17.87 3.12 -5.76
CA ARG A 134 -18.89 3.98 -6.38
C ARG A 134 -18.75 4.04 -7.89
N LYS A 135 -17.52 4.23 -8.39
CA LYS A 135 -17.24 4.34 -9.83
C LYS A 135 -17.58 3.05 -10.56
N GLU A 136 -17.15 1.90 -10.04
CA GLU A 136 -17.36 0.59 -10.67
C GLU A 136 -18.82 0.16 -10.63
N TYR A 137 -19.54 0.45 -9.54
CA TYR A 137 -20.94 0.01 -9.34
C TYR A 137 -22.00 1.06 -9.71
N ARG A 138 -21.64 2.24 -10.23
CA ARG A 138 -22.59 3.35 -10.50
C ARG A 138 -23.78 3.00 -11.41
N LYS A 139 -23.63 1.97 -12.26
CA LYS A 139 -24.66 1.52 -13.21
C LYS A 139 -25.48 0.34 -12.70
N GLU A 140 -25.12 -0.22 -11.55
CA GLU A 140 -25.80 -1.38 -10.98
C GLU A 140 -27.11 -1.00 -10.30
N ASN A 141 -27.96 -2.01 -10.05
CA ASN A 141 -29.22 -1.80 -9.37
C ASN A 141 -29.03 -1.37 -7.90
N GLY A 142 -30.08 -0.82 -7.29
CA GLY A 142 -30.01 -0.30 -5.93
C GLY A 142 -29.68 -1.34 -4.85
N MET A 143 -29.98 -2.62 -5.05
CA MET A 143 -29.62 -3.68 -4.12
C MET A 143 -28.10 -3.92 -4.13
N VAL A 144 -27.53 -4.09 -5.32
CA VAL A 144 -26.09 -4.29 -5.51
C VAL A 144 -25.31 -3.06 -5.03
N GLN A 145 -25.77 -1.84 -5.34
CA GLN A 145 -25.12 -0.63 -4.84
C GLN A 145 -25.16 -0.54 -3.31
N ARG A 146 -26.29 -0.90 -2.66
CA ARG A 146 -26.37 -0.93 -1.19
C ARG A 146 -25.40 -1.94 -0.59
N ALA A 147 -25.31 -3.16 -1.13
CA ALA A 147 -24.38 -4.16 -0.63
C ALA A 147 -22.91 -3.77 -0.87
N MET A 148 -22.57 -3.40 -2.10
CA MET A 148 -21.17 -3.26 -2.53
C MET A 148 -20.56 -1.88 -2.27
N VAL A 149 -21.37 -0.83 -2.22
CA VAL A 149 -20.87 0.53 -1.94
C VAL A 149 -21.16 0.91 -0.50
N ALA A 150 -22.43 0.89 -0.09
CA ALA A 150 -22.79 1.27 1.28
C ALA A 150 -22.33 0.23 2.32
N GLY A 151 -22.37 -1.07 1.98
CA GLY A 151 -21.85 -2.13 2.84
C GLY A 151 -20.34 -2.05 3.05
N VAL A 152 -19.55 -1.79 1.99
CA VAL A 152 -18.10 -1.55 2.13
C VAL A 152 -17.83 -0.29 2.95
N LYS A 153 -18.56 0.81 2.69
CA LYS A 153 -18.47 2.05 3.49
C LYS A 153 -18.79 1.81 4.97
N GLY A 154 -19.78 0.96 5.27
CA GLY A 154 -20.20 0.69 6.65
C GLY A 154 -19.35 -0.33 7.40
N ALA A 155 -18.46 -1.06 6.72
CA ALA A 155 -17.64 -2.10 7.35
C ALA A 155 -16.49 -1.52 8.21
N CYS A 156 -15.93 -0.37 7.82
CA CYS A 156 -15.06 0.45 8.67
C CYS A 156 -15.93 1.50 9.40
N PRO A 157 -15.69 1.84 10.68
CA PRO A 157 -14.45 1.71 11.47
C PRO A 157 -14.36 0.49 12.40
N GLY A 158 -15.38 -0.38 12.49
CA GLY A 158 -15.39 -1.51 13.43
C GLY A 158 -14.36 -2.59 13.10
N GLN A 159 -14.42 -3.14 11.88
CA GLN A 159 -13.53 -4.22 11.46
C GLN A 159 -12.08 -3.76 11.25
N CYS A 160 -11.90 -2.47 10.97
CA CYS A 160 -10.66 -1.92 10.43
C CYS A 160 -9.72 -1.36 11.52
N LYS A 161 -10.21 -1.10 12.74
CA LYS A 161 -9.38 -0.70 13.89
C LYS A 161 -8.28 -1.73 14.20
N THR A 162 -8.55 -3.01 13.98
CA THR A 162 -7.57 -4.08 14.24
C THR A 162 -6.42 -4.10 13.24
N TRP A 163 -6.50 -3.32 12.15
CA TRP A 163 -5.48 -3.29 11.10
C TRP A 163 -4.36 -2.30 11.39
N GLU A 164 -4.58 -1.37 12.32
CA GLU A 164 -3.63 -0.31 12.67
C GLU A 164 -2.28 -0.88 13.11
N VAL A 165 -2.29 -1.76 14.12
CA VAL A 165 -1.05 -2.32 14.68
C VAL A 165 -0.28 -3.15 13.65
N PRO A 166 -0.88 -4.08 12.89
CA PRO A 166 -0.19 -4.79 11.82
C PRO A 166 0.39 -3.85 10.75
N PHE A 167 -0.37 -2.85 10.31
CA PHE A 167 0.08 -1.88 9.31
C PHE A 167 1.28 -1.06 9.82
N GLN A 168 1.18 -0.55 11.04
CA GLN A 168 2.28 0.17 11.70
C GLN A 168 3.53 -0.71 11.82
N ARG A 169 3.39 -2.00 12.16
CA ARG A 169 4.53 -2.92 12.21
C ARG A 169 5.19 -3.14 10.87
N LEU A 170 4.43 -3.22 9.77
CA LEU A 170 4.99 -3.31 8.42
C LEU A 170 5.85 -2.09 8.10
N MET A 171 5.29 -0.89 8.30
CA MET A 171 5.97 0.37 7.99
C MET A 171 7.18 0.64 8.90
N LEU A 172 7.03 0.47 10.23
CA LEU A 172 8.11 0.70 11.19
C LEU A 172 9.19 -0.39 11.15
N GLY A 173 8.82 -1.62 10.81
CA GLY A 173 9.77 -2.71 10.63
C GLY A 173 10.73 -2.47 9.46
N TRP A 174 10.24 -1.84 8.38
CA TRP A 174 11.09 -1.38 7.28
C TRP A 174 12.07 -0.31 7.75
N GLU A 175 11.59 0.74 8.45
CA GLU A 175 12.44 1.81 9.01
C GLU A 175 13.55 1.26 9.91
N GLN A 176 13.23 0.28 10.76
CA GLN A 176 14.21 -0.36 11.65
C GLN A 176 15.29 -1.12 10.89
N ARG A 177 14.94 -1.86 9.82
CA ARG A 177 15.91 -2.64 9.03
C ARG A 177 16.85 -1.71 8.26
N GLU A 178 16.27 -0.80 7.48
CA GLU A 178 17.02 0.06 6.55
C GLU A 178 17.75 1.20 7.29
N HIS A 179 17.26 1.60 8.45
CA HIS A 179 17.80 2.72 9.22
C HIS A 179 18.06 2.34 10.69
N HIS A 180 18.63 1.15 10.92
CA HIS A 180 18.95 0.64 12.26
C HIS A 180 19.80 1.60 13.12
N ASN A 181 20.70 2.38 12.51
CA ASN A 181 21.51 3.37 13.24
C ASN A 181 20.70 4.58 13.72
N VAL A 182 19.53 4.83 13.13
CA VAL A 182 18.62 5.93 13.47
C VAL A 182 17.50 5.44 14.40
N TYR A 183 16.95 4.25 14.14
CA TYR A 183 15.76 3.75 14.83
C TYR A 183 15.99 2.51 15.70
N GLY A 184 17.21 1.94 15.70
CA GLY A 184 17.53 0.67 16.35
C GLY A 184 17.25 0.61 17.85
N ALA A 185 17.37 1.73 18.58
CA ALA A 185 17.07 1.79 20.01
C ALA A 185 15.76 2.55 20.36
N ARG A 186 15.14 3.25 19.40
CA ARG A 186 14.01 4.17 19.63
C ARG A 186 13.04 4.16 18.47
N THR A 187 12.48 2.99 18.16
CA THR A 187 11.35 2.95 17.24
C THR A 187 10.16 3.62 17.92
N PRO A 188 9.63 4.71 17.34
CA PRO A 188 8.56 5.46 17.97
C PRO A 188 7.34 4.56 18.16
N ASN A 189 6.76 4.60 19.37
CA ASN A 189 5.52 3.91 19.63
C ASN A 189 4.36 4.76 19.08
N CYS A 190 4.04 4.58 17.79
CA CYS A 190 2.88 5.20 17.15
C CYS A 190 1.54 4.74 17.78
N ALA A 191 1.52 3.64 18.55
CA ALA A 191 0.34 3.10 19.22
C ALA A 191 0.11 3.69 20.64
N MET A 192 1.09 4.39 21.22
CA MET A 192 0.94 5.08 22.52
C MET A 192 0.26 6.45 22.43
N GLY A 193 -0.37 6.76 21.29
CA GLY A 193 -1.48 7.70 21.17
C GLY A 193 -1.39 8.94 22.05
N ARG A 194 -0.50 9.87 21.70
CA ARG A 194 -0.70 11.30 21.92
C ARG A 194 0.17 12.06 20.92
N LEU A 195 -0.34 12.20 19.70
CA LEU A 195 -0.30 13.52 19.09
C LEU A 195 -1.37 14.33 19.82
N SER A 196 -1.07 14.71 21.06
CA SER A 196 -1.83 15.73 21.78
C SER A 196 -1.53 17.04 21.08
N TYR A 197 -2.47 17.49 20.26
CA TYR A 197 -2.65 18.90 19.95
C TYR A 197 -3.44 19.55 21.08
#